data_AF-A0A3B9ISE4-F1
#
_entry.id   AF-A0A3B9ISE4-F1
#
_cell.length_a   1.000
_cell.length_b   1.000
_cell.length_c   1.000
_cell.angle_alpha   90.00
_cell.angle_beta   90.00
_cell.angle_gamma   90.00
#
_symmetry.space_group_name_H-M   'P 1'
#
loop_
_entity.id
_entity.type
_entity.pdbx_description
1 polymer ?
#
loop_
_entity_poly.entity_id
_entity_poly.type
_entity_poly.pdbx_seq_one_letter_code
_entity_poly.pdbx_strand_id
1 'polypeptide(L)'
;SLFIVPKFLVNADGTLGQRNDLRCASLEHKLGIHGSPTAVMQFGDGGGATGYLIGEENRGLQYMFTMMNNARLNVGIQGYAIAERAYQQALAYAQERRQGRAAGAEGAAPLIMHPDVRRNLMLMKSQTEAARALGLYTG
;
A
#
# COMPACT_ATOMS: atom_id res chain seq x y z
N SER A 1 -3.74 -2.15 -26.86
CA SER A 1 -4.58 -0.98 -26.54
C SER A 1 -4.94 -0.94 -25.06
N LEU A 2 -5.47 0.17 -24.54
CA LEU A 2 -5.97 0.28 -23.17
C LEU A 2 -7.45 0.67 -23.23
N PHE A 3 -8.29 0.11 -22.35
CA PHE A 3 -9.74 0.31 -22.40
C PHE A 3 -10.31 0.67 -21.02
N ILE A 4 -11.30 1.55 -21.00
CA ILE A 4 -12.22 1.69 -19.86
C ILE A 4 -13.27 0.60 -19.99
N VAL A 5 -13.38 -0.27 -19.00
CA VAL A 5 -14.38 -1.34 -18.97
C VAL A 5 -15.21 -1.16 -17.69
N PRO A 6 -16.35 -0.44 -17.75
CA PRO A 6 -17.08 -0.07 -16.55
C PRO A 6 -17.92 -1.25 -16.02
N LYS A 7 -18.09 -1.35 -14.70
CA LYS A 7 -18.94 -2.38 -14.06
C LYS A 7 -20.40 -2.31 -14.52
N PHE A 8 -20.90 -1.08 -14.71
CA PHE A 8 -22.22 -0.79 -15.25
C PHE A 8 -22.04 0.11 -16.46
N LEU A 9 -22.79 -0.14 -17.53
CA LEU A 9 -22.84 0.79 -18.66
C LEU A 9 -23.46 2.11 -18.20
N VAL A 10 -23.03 3.21 -18.81
CA VAL A 10 -23.43 4.56 -18.41
C VAL A 10 -24.27 5.16 -19.52
N ASN A 11 -25.45 5.66 -19.16
CA ASN A 11 -26.35 6.33 -20.09
C ASN A 11 -25.85 7.75 -20.41
N ALA A 12 -26.39 8.38 -21.44
CA ALA A 12 -25.98 9.72 -21.87
C ALA A 12 -26.19 10.81 -20.78
N ASP A 13 -27.15 10.59 -19.87
CA ASP A 13 -27.43 11.48 -18.73
C ASP A 13 -26.54 11.20 -17.50
N GLY A 14 -25.59 10.25 -17.61
CA GLY A 14 -24.69 9.84 -16.53
C GLY A 14 -25.28 8.82 -15.55
N THR A 15 -26.55 8.40 -15.73
CA THR A 15 -27.16 7.37 -14.89
C THR A 15 -26.61 5.99 -15.20
N LEU A 16 -26.69 5.08 -14.22
CA LEU A 16 -26.25 3.69 -14.37
C LEU A 16 -27.29 2.89 -15.15
N GLY A 17 -26.85 2.28 -16.25
CA GLY A 17 -27.64 1.36 -17.05
C GLY A 17 -27.38 -0.11 -16.67
N GLN A 18 -27.44 -0.97 -17.68
CA GLN A 18 -27.25 -2.41 -17.50
C GLN A 18 -25.86 -2.74 -16.94
N ARG A 19 -25.78 -3.79 -16.12
CA ARG A 19 -24.51 -4.34 -15.65
C ARG A 19 -23.70 -4.91 -16.83
N ASN A 20 -22.44 -4.51 -16.96
CA ASN A 20 -21.54 -4.98 -18.00
C ASN A 20 -21.08 -6.42 -17.69
N ASP A 21 -20.63 -7.14 -18.73
CA ASP A 21 -20.22 -8.54 -18.63
C ASP A 21 -18.78 -8.69 -18.09
N LEU A 22 -18.60 -8.30 -16.82
CA LEU A 22 -17.38 -8.53 -16.07
C LEU A 22 -17.68 -8.86 -14.61
N ARG A 23 -16.91 -9.79 -14.05
CA ARG A 23 -17.10 -10.27 -12.68
C ARG A 23 -15.80 -10.61 -11.99
N CYS A 24 -15.83 -10.49 -10.66
CA CYS A 24 -14.83 -11.09 -9.80
C CYS A 24 -15.09 -12.60 -9.77
N ALA A 25 -14.17 -13.40 -10.30
CA ALA A 25 -14.26 -14.85 -10.34
C ALA A 25 -13.89 -15.48 -8.99
N SER A 26 -12.85 -14.93 -8.35
CA SER A 26 -12.34 -15.36 -7.06
C SER A 26 -11.55 -14.25 -6.39
N LEU A 27 -11.28 -14.42 -5.09
CA LEU A 27 -10.41 -13.55 -4.31
C LEU A 27 -9.20 -14.35 -3.80
N GLU A 28 -8.05 -13.68 -3.75
CA GLU A 28 -6.80 -14.29 -3.34
C GLU A 28 -6.69 -14.45 -1.82
N HIS A 29 -6.20 -15.61 -1.39
CA HIS A 29 -5.77 -15.87 -0.02
C HIS A 29 -4.33 -15.38 0.15
N LYS A 30 -4.19 -14.17 0.69
CA LYS A 30 -2.91 -13.46 0.82
C LYS A 30 -2.29 -13.67 2.20
N LEU A 31 -0.99 -13.38 2.32
CA LEU A 31 -0.28 -13.29 3.61
C LEU A 31 -0.79 -12.13 4.49
N GLY A 32 -1.19 -11.01 3.87
CA GLY A 32 -1.61 -9.79 4.54
C GLY A 32 -2.49 -8.92 3.65
N ILE A 33 -2.65 -7.65 4.02
CA ILE A 33 -3.49 -6.66 3.31
C ILE A 33 -4.90 -7.19 2.95
N HIS A 34 -5.49 -7.98 3.85
CA HIS A 34 -6.77 -8.68 3.61
C HIS A 34 -7.95 -7.74 3.33
N GLY A 35 -7.91 -6.51 3.85
CA GLY A 35 -8.90 -5.47 3.55
C GLY A 35 -8.89 -4.99 2.10
N SER A 36 -7.87 -5.35 1.31
CA SER A 36 -7.81 -5.12 -0.13
C SER A 36 -8.24 -6.40 -0.89
N PRO A 37 -9.40 -6.39 -1.57
CA PRO A 37 -9.88 -7.54 -2.34
C PRO A 37 -9.10 -7.66 -3.66
N THR A 38 -7.98 -8.37 -3.59
CA THR A 38 -7.22 -8.79 -4.78
C THR A 38 -8.00 -9.91 -5.47
N ALA A 39 -8.39 -9.66 -6.72
CA ALA A 39 -9.39 -10.47 -7.42
C ALA A 39 -8.85 -11.01 -8.75
N VAL A 40 -9.25 -12.23 -9.08
CA VAL A 40 -9.24 -12.71 -10.45
C VAL A 40 -10.46 -12.12 -11.14
N MET A 41 -10.24 -11.33 -12.19
CA MET A 41 -11.31 -10.68 -12.95
C MET A 41 -11.54 -11.42 -14.27
N GLN A 42 -12.80 -11.75 -14.55
CA GLN A 42 -13.24 -12.33 -15.81
C GLN A 42 -14.06 -11.31 -16.60
N PHE A 43 -13.86 -11.30 -17.92
CA PHE A 43 -14.47 -10.38 -18.86
C PHE A 43 -15.01 -11.17 -20.04
N GLY A 44 -16.29 -11.00 -20.37
CA GLY A 44 -16.88 -11.57 -21.59
C GLY A 44 -17.39 -13.01 -21.50
N ASP A 45 -17.45 -13.62 -20.31
CA ASP A 45 -17.97 -15.00 -20.12
C ASP A 45 -19.43 -15.14 -20.60
N GLY A 46 -20.21 -14.06 -20.58
CA GLY A 46 -21.62 -14.01 -20.97
C GLY A 46 -21.89 -13.46 -22.37
N GLY A 47 -20.87 -13.38 -23.24
CA GLY A 47 -21.01 -12.94 -24.63
C GLY A 47 -20.36 -11.60 -24.97
N GLY A 48 -19.69 -10.94 -24.01
CA GLY A 48 -18.75 -9.86 -24.30
C GLY A 48 -18.82 -8.67 -23.33
N ALA A 49 -17.67 -8.28 -22.78
CA ALA A 49 -17.54 -7.06 -21.98
C ALA A 49 -17.37 -5.84 -22.89
N THR A 50 -18.22 -4.82 -22.74
CA THR A 50 -18.07 -3.57 -23.50
C THR A 50 -16.92 -2.75 -22.91
N GLY A 51 -15.94 -2.41 -23.75
CA GLY A 51 -14.80 -1.57 -23.39
C GLY A 51 -14.64 -0.39 -24.35
N TYR A 52 -14.23 0.76 -23.82
CA TYR A 52 -14.03 1.99 -24.58
C TYR A 52 -12.53 2.28 -24.69
N LEU A 53 -12.03 2.44 -25.92
CA LEU A 53 -10.61 2.70 -26.16
C LEU A 53 -10.17 4.00 -25.47
N ILE A 54 -9.07 3.93 -24.71
CA ILE A 54 -8.39 5.10 -24.18
C ILE A 54 -7.33 5.54 -25.18
N GLY A 55 -7.48 6.76 -25.69
CA GLY A 55 -6.53 7.37 -26.62
C GLY A 55 -6.46 6.61 -27.94
N GLU A 56 -5.25 6.41 -28.44
CA GLU A 56 -4.97 5.77 -29.72
C GLU A 56 -4.86 4.24 -29.60
N GLU A 57 -5.26 3.55 -30.67
CA GLU A 57 -5.12 2.11 -30.78
C GLU A 57 -3.64 1.71 -30.69
N ASN A 58 -3.35 0.59 -30.06
CA ASN A 58 -2.00 0.02 -29.89
C ASN A 58 -1.01 0.88 -29.07
N ARG A 59 -1.49 1.96 -28.42
CA ARG A 59 -0.67 2.81 -27.52
C ARG A 59 -0.90 2.56 -26.03
N GLY A 60 -1.67 1.52 -25.69
CA GLY A 60 -2.13 1.25 -24.31
C GLY A 60 -1.05 1.15 -23.24
N LEU A 61 0.11 0.53 -23.55
CA LEU A 61 1.20 0.41 -22.58
C LEU A 61 1.76 1.78 -22.16
N GLN A 62 1.86 2.72 -23.11
CA GLN A 62 2.35 4.07 -22.84
C GLN A 62 1.40 4.81 -21.91
N TYR A 63 0.08 4.69 -22.13
CA TYR A 63 -0.92 5.29 -21.24
C TYR A 63 -0.89 4.67 -19.84
N MET A 64 -0.65 3.36 -19.72
CA MET A 64 -0.52 2.70 -18.41
C MET A 64 0.69 3.20 -17.60
N PHE A 65 1.80 3.57 -18.24
CA PHE A 65 2.99 4.03 -17.52
C PHE A 65 2.74 5.26 -16.64
N THR A 66 1.85 6.17 -17.06
CA THR A 66 1.43 7.31 -16.25
C THR A 66 0.83 6.86 -14.92
N MET A 67 -0.06 5.86 -14.96
CA MET A 67 -0.68 5.29 -13.75
C MET A 67 0.33 4.49 -12.91
N MET A 68 1.24 3.78 -13.56
CA MET A 68 2.26 2.97 -12.87
C MET A 68 3.28 3.82 -12.12
N ASN A 69 3.64 5.00 -12.62
CA ASN A 69 4.52 5.91 -11.88
C ASN A 69 3.89 6.35 -10.56
N ASN A 70 2.61 6.72 -10.58
CA ASN A 70 1.87 7.07 -9.36
C ASN A 70 1.73 5.86 -8.42
N ALA A 71 1.41 4.67 -8.96
CA ALA A 71 1.30 3.46 -8.17
C ALA A 71 2.62 3.09 -7.45
N ARG A 72 3.78 3.23 -8.13
CA ARG A 72 5.10 2.99 -7.53
C ARG A 72 5.35 3.89 -6.34
N LEU A 73 5.08 5.18 -6.49
CA LEU A 73 5.24 6.15 -5.42
C LEU A 73 4.34 5.81 -4.22
N ASN A 74 3.06 5.52 -4.47
CA ASN A 74 2.10 5.16 -3.42
C ASN A 74 2.51 3.90 -2.65
N VAL A 75 3.01 2.87 -3.33
CA VAL A 75 3.50 1.65 -2.69
C VAL A 75 4.74 1.95 -1.82
N GLY A 76 5.65 2.80 -2.29
CA GLY A 76 6.77 3.27 -1.48
C GLY A 76 6.32 4.01 -0.22
N ILE A 77 5.30 4.87 -0.35
CA ILE A 77 4.70 5.61 0.78
C ILE A 77 4.09 4.66 1.80
N GLN A 78 3.31 3.67 1.34
CA GLN A 78 2.72 2.65 2.22
C GLN A 78 3.81 1.90 3.00
N GLY A 79 4.94 1.58 2.36
CA GLY A 79 6.07 0.90 3.00
C GLY A 79 6.62 1.66 4.20
N TYR A 80 7.00 2.93 4.03
CA TYR A 80 7.57 3.70 5.14
C TYR A 80 6.50 4.09 6.17
N ALA A 81 5.25 4.29 5.78
CA ALA A 81 4.17 4.62 6.71
C ALA A 81 3.93 3.50 7.74
N ILE A 82 3.96 2.24 7.29
CA ILE A 82 3.87 1.08 8.19
C ILE A 82 5.11 1.00 9.09
N ALA A 83 6.31 1.21 8.54
CA ALA A 83 7.55 1.21 9.31
C ALA A 83 7.58 2.31 10.39
N GLU A 84 7.08 3.51 10.09
CA GLU A 84 6.92 4.58 11.06
C GLU A 84 5.99 4.17 12.20
N ARG A 85 4.84 3.57 11.87
CA ARG A 85 3.90 3.12 12.91
C ARG A 85 4.53 2.06 13.81
N ALA A 86 5.28 1.13 13.21
CA ALA A 86 6.03 0.12 13.94
C ALA A 86 7.10 0.74 14.86
N TYR A 87 7.82 1.77 14.40
CA TYR A 87 8.77 2.52 15.24
C TYR A 87 8.09 3.15 16.45
N GLN A 88 6.96 3.84 16.27
CA GLN A 88 6.23 4.47 17.37
C GLN A 88 5.79 3.44 18.43
N GLN A 89 5.30 2.29 17.99
CA GLN A 89 4.91 1.20 18.90
C GLN A 89 6.12 0.59 19.62
N ALA A 90 7.22 0.36 18.90
CA ALA A 90 8.45 -0.17 19.48
C ALA A 90 9.06 0.80 20.51
N LEU A 91 9.03 2.10 20.23
CA LEU A 91 9.50 3.14 21.14
C LEU A 91 8.69 3.16 22.43
N ALA A 92 7.36 3.22 22.33
CA ALA A 92 6.47 3.20 23.50
C ALA A 92 6.70 1.94 24.35
N TYR A 93 6.75 0.77 23.71
CA TYR A 93 7.02 -0.49 24.41
C TYR A 93 8.39 -0.51 25.11
N ALA A 94 9.44 0.02 24.45
CA ALA A 94 10.78 0.04 25.01
C ALA A 94 10.93 0.99 26.21
N GLN A 95 10.08 2.03 26.31
CA GLN A 95 10.06 2.95 27.45
C GLN A 95 9.43 2.32 28.69
N GLU A 96 8.45 1.42 28.52
CA GLU A 96 7.69 0.84 29.64
C GLU A 96 8.21 -0.53 30.06
N ARG A 97 8.62 -1.37 29.12
CA ARG A 97 9.05 -2.75 29.41
C ARG A 97 10.36 -2.75 30.21
N ARG A 98 10.33 -3.27 31.43
CA ARG A 98 11.52 -3.43 32.28
C ARG A 98 12.09 -4.85 32.18
N GLN A 99 13.37 -4.97 31.82
CA GLN A 99 14.06 -6.25 31.74
C GLN A 99 15.58 -6.07 31.79
N GLY A 100 16.27 -6.96 32.52
CA GLY A 100 17.72 -6.95 32.65
C GLY A 100 18.27 -5.75 33.42
N ARG A 101 19.58 -5.72 33.65
CA ARG A 101 20.28 -4.60 34.31
C ARG A 101 20.95 -3.74 33.24
N ALA A 102 20.72 -2.43 33.29
CA ALA A 102 21.40 -1.45 32.44
C ALA A 102 22.33 -0.58 33.29
N ALA A 103 23.33 0.05 32.66
CA ALA A 103 24.23 0.97 33.35
C ALA A 103 23.45 2.11 34.02
N GLY A 104 23.71 2.34 35.31
CA GLY A 104 23.05 3.38 36.10
C GLY A 104 21.64 3.06 36.57
N ALA A 105 21.11 1.85 36.32
CA ALA A 105 19.80 1.44 36.82
C ALA A 105 19.92 0.55 38.07
N GLU A 106 19.13 0.86 39.09
CA GLU A 106 18.91 -0.06 40.21
C GLU A 106 17.82 -1.08 39.84
N GLY A 107 18.22 -2.36 39.77
CA GLY A 107 17.32 -3.46 39.42
C GLY A 107 17.00 -3.55 37.92
N ALA A 108 15.78 -3.96 37.59
CA ALA A 108 15.36 -4.14 36.20
C ALA A 108 15.15 -2.79 35.50
N ALA A 109 15.92 -2.54 34.45
CA ALA A 109 15.89 -1.30 33.68
C ALA A 109 14.86 -1.36 32.54
N PRO A 110 14.21 -0.24 32.19
CA PRO A 110 13.48 -0.11 30.92
C PRO A 110 14.34 -0.52 29.72
N LEU A 111 13.73 -1.15 28.71
CA LEU A 111 14.46 -1.67 27.56
C LEU A 111 15.25 -0.58 26.82
N ILE A 112 14.72 0.64 26.76
CA ILE A 112 15.36 1.80 26.11
C ILE A 112 16.71 2.18 26.75
N MET A 113 17.04 1.71 27.95
CA MET A 113 18.36 1.97 28.55
C MET A 113 19.46 1.07 27.98
N HIS A 114 19.12 -0.02 27.30
CA HIS A 114 20.10 -0.94 26.72
C HIS A 114 20.69 -0.39 25.42
N PRO A 115 22.03 -0.39 25.24
CA PRO A 115 22.66 0.19 24.05
C PRO A 115 22.15 -0.38 22.73
N ASP A 116 21.93 -1.69 22.65
CA ASP A 116 21.47 -2.33 21.42
C ASP A 116 20.02 -1.95 21.08
N VAL A 117 19.16 -1.83 22.08
CA VAL A 117 17.78 -1.36 21.90
C VAL A 117 17.76 0.09 21.39
N ARG A 118 18.60 0.98 21.95
CA ARG A 118 18.74 2.36 21.47
C ARG A 118 19.27 2.41 20.04
N ARG A 119 20.28 1.61 19.73
CA ARG A 119 20.85 1.49 18.37
C ARG A 119 19.77 1.09 17.38
N ASN A 120 18.96 0.08 17.70
CA ASN A 120 17.88 -0.39 16.84
C ASN A 120 16.78 0.66 16.66
N LEU A 121 16.30 1.27 17.76
CA LEU A 121 15.29 2.34 17.68
C LEU A 121 15.79 3.56 16.86
N MET A 122 17.06 3.92 16.97
CA MET A 122 17.65 5.00 16.17
C MET A 122 17.78 4.63 14.69
N LEU A 123 18.04 3.35 14.38
CA LEU A 123 18.01 2.87 13.00
C LEU A 123 16.61 2.98 12.41
N MET A 124 15.59 2.50 13.13
CA MET A 124 14.19 2.63 12.72
C MET A 124 13.79 4.09 12.49
N LYS A 125 14.11 4.98 13.44
CA LYS A 125 13.82 6.42 13.35
C LYS A 125 14.49 7.05 12.12
N SER A 126 15.80 6.84 11.96
CA SER A 126 16.54 7.48 10.88
C SER A 126 16.08 7.02 9.49
N GLN A 127 15.79 5.73 9.32
CA GLN A 127 15.26 5.19 8.05
C GLN A 127 13.87 5.72 7.72
N THR A 128 12.97 5.76 8.71
CA THR A 128 11.58 6.23 8.51
C THR A 128 11.52 7.73 8.24
N GLU A 129 12.31 8.54 8.94
CA GLU A 129 12.39 9.99 8.70
C GLU A 129 13.00 10.31 7.33
N ALA A 130 14.08 9.62 6.94
CA ALA A 130 14.69 9.80 5.62
C ALA A 130 13.73 9.39 4.49
N ALA A 131 13.03 8.25 4.63
CA ALA A 131 12.05 7.80 3.65
C ALA A 131 10.86 8.76 3.53
N ARG A 132 10.38 9.30 4.66
CA ARG A 132 9.34 10.35 4.67
C ARG A 132 9.79 11.60 3.93
N ALA A 133 11.00 12.09 4.21
CA ALA A 133 11.55 13.26 3.54
C ALA A 133 11.65 13.05 2.03
N LEU A 134 12.15 11.88 1.59
CA LEU A 134 12.20 11.53 0.18
C LEU A 134 10.81 11.47 -0.45
N GLY A 135 9.84 10.86 0.23
CA GLY A 135 8.45 10.77 -0.24
C GLY A 135 7.80 12.14 -0.41
N LEU A 136 8.01 13.07 0.54
CA LEU A 136 7.51 14.44 0.45
C LEU A 136 8.21 15.30 -0.61
N TYR A 137 9.48 15.00 -0.90
CA TYR A 137 10.22 15.70 -1.94
C TYR A 137 9.83 15.23 -3.36
N THR A 138 9.46 13.95 -3.49
CA THR A 138 9.17 13.32 -4.79
C THR A 138 7.69 13.32 -5.18
N GLY A 139 6.78 13.39 -4.20
CA GLY A 139 5.34 13.49 -4.41
C GLY A 139 4.87 14.91 -4.60
#